data_AF-A0A1B6EXZ9-F1
#
_entry.id   AF-A0A1B6EXZ9-F1
#
_cell.length_a   1.000
_cell.length_b   1.000
_cell.length_c   1.000
_cell.angle_alpha   90.00
_cell.angle_beta   90.00
_cell.angle_gamma   90.00
#
_symmetry.space_group_name_H-M   'P 1'
#
loop_
_entity.id
_entity.type
_entity.pdbx_description
1 polymer ?
#
loop_
_entity_poly.entity_id
_entity_poly.type
_entity_poly.pdbx_seq_one_letter_code
_entity_poly.pdbx_strand_id
1 'polypeptide(L)'
;FKRSSQQIYNVTLFFLFFMSLYGLLGVQFFGELKNHCVLNTTDPKHITINSLAIPDTFCSVDPDSGYQCPEGMKCMKLELTRYVMGFNGFDEFATSIFTVYQAASQEGWVF
;
A
#
# COMPACT_ATOMS: atom_id res chain seq x y z
N PHE A 1 -14.64 29.69 23.93
CA PHE A 1 -13.71 28.54 24.05
C PHE A 1 -14.41 27.21 24.36
N LYS A 2 -15.24 27.07 25.42
CA LYS A 2 -15.90 25.80 25.79
C LYS A 2 -16.74 25.15 24.66
N ARG A 3 -17.53 25.95 23.92
CA ARG A 3 -18.35 25.45 22.79
C ARG A 3 -17.52 24.98 21.60
N SER A 4 -16.54 25.78 21.17
CA SER A 4 -15.66 25.44 20.04
C SER A 4 -14.79 24.23 20.34
N SER A 5 -14.29 24.09 21.57
CA SER A 5 -13.52 22.92 22.00
C SER A 5 -14.36 21.64 21.96
N GLN A 6 -15.62 21.69 22.41
CA GLN A 6 -16.52 20.53 22.32
C GLN A 6 -16.81 20.13 20.87
N GLN A 7 -16.98 21.11 19.97
CA GLN A 7 -17.19 20.84 18.54
C GLN A 7 -15.96 20.17 17.92
N ILE A 8 -14.76 20.69 18.20
CA ILE A 8 -13.51 20.08 17.72
C ILE A 8 -13.38 18.65 18.26
N TYR A 9 -13.63 18.43 19.55
CA TYR A 9 -13.58 17.09 20.14
C TYR A 9 -14.50 16.09 19.44
N ASN A 10 -15.77 16.49 19.21
CA ASN A 10 -16.74 15.63 18.53
C ASN A 10 -16.29 15.32 17.09
N VAL A 11 -15.75 16.30 16.37
CA VAL A 11 -15.24 16.12 15.00
C VAL A 11 -13.99 15.23 14.99
N THR A 12 -13.07 15.41 15.94
CA THR A 12 -11.87 14.57 16.07
C THR A 12 -12.24 13.11 16.37
N LEU A 13 -13.23 12.87 17.24
CA LEU A 13 -13.70 11.50 17.52
C LEU A 13 -14.33 10.85 16.29
N PHE A 14 -15.16 11.60 15.57
CA PHE A 14 -15.75 11.14 14.31
C PHE A 14 -14.67 10.83 13.26
N PHE A 15 -13.66 11.69 13.15
CA PHE A 15 -12.52 11.48 12.28
C PHE A 15 -11.75 10.21 12.64
N LEU A 16 -11.37 10.01 13.91
CA LEU A 16 -10.68 8.80 14.36
C LEU A 16 -11.48 7.52 14.08
N PHE A 17 -12.81 7.58 14.21
CA PHE A 17 -13.69 6.47 13.86
C PHE A 17 -13.55 6.10 12.38
N PHE A 18 -13.65 7.06 11.46
CA PHE A 18 -13.52 6.80 10.03
C PHE A 18 -12.11 6.36 9.63
N MET A 19 -11.08 6.96 10.23
CA MET A 19 -9.69 6.56 10.05
C MET A 19 -9.47 5.09 10.42
N SER A 20 -10.02 4.67 11.57
CA SER A 20 -9.92 3.29 12.04
C SER A 20 -10.75 2.33 11.17
N LEU A 21 -11.96 2.73 10.78
CA LEU A 21 -12.85 1.92 9.94
C LEU A 21 -12.21 1.66 8.58
N TYR A 22 -11.80 2.70 7.85
CA TYR A 22 -11.14 2.54 6.56
C TYR A 22 -9.78 1.87 6.68
N GLY A 23 -9.07 2.07 7.80
CA GLY A 23 -7.84 1.34 8.08
C GLY A 23 -8.08 -0.18 8.17
N LEU A 24 -9.09 -0.60 8.94
CA LEU A 24 -9.45 -2.02 9.05
C LEU A 24 -9.91 -2.60 7.70
N LEU A 25 -10.76 -1.89 6.97
CA LEU A 25 -11.21 -2.33 5.63
C LEU A 25 -10.01 -2.50 4.70
N GLY A 26 -9.07 -1.55 4.72
CA GLY A 26 -7.89 -1.60 3.87
C GLY A 26 -7.00 -2.80 4.17
N VAL A 27 -6.73 -3.10 5.44
CA VAL A 27 -5.96 -4.29 5.83
C VAL A 27 -6.63 -5.58 5.38
N GLN A 28 -7.96 -5.69 5.49
CA GLN A 28 -8.68 -6.91 5.13
C GLN A 28 -8.81 -7.13 3.61
N PHE A 29 -8.95 -6.05 2.83
CA PHE A 29 -9.16 -6.18 1.39
C PHE A 29 -7.88 -6.17 0.56
N PHE A 30 -6.87 -5.38 0.96
CA PHE A 30 -5.65 -5.21 0.15
C PHE A 30 -4.45 -5.99 0.68
N GLY A 31 -4.24 -5.98 2.00
CA GLY A 31 -3.09 -6.63 2.62
C GLY A 31 -1.74 -6.05 2.15
N GLU A 32 -0.74 -6.92 1.98
CA GLU A 32 0.62 -6.51 1.62
C GLU A 32 0.79 -6.31 0.11
N LEU A 33 1.08 -5.09 -0.31
CA LEU A 33 1.40 -4.74 -1.70
C LEU A 33 2.90 -4.90 -1.96
N LYS A 34 3.38 -6.15 -2.07
CA LYS A 34 4.81 -6.48 -2.26
C LYS A 34 5.10 -7.27 -3.54
N ASN A 35 4.10 -7.49 -4.38
CA ASN A 35 4.23 -8.28 -5.59
C ASN A 35 4.56 -7.37 -6.77
N HIS A 36 5.71 -7.58 -7.40
CA HIS A 36 6.19 -6.78 -8.53
C HIS A 36 6.55 -7.64 -9.73
N CYS A 37 6.45 -7.06 -10.92
CA CYS A 37 6.96 -7.70 -12.13
C CYS A 37 8.48 -7.62 -12.20
N VAL A 38 9.13 -8.78 -12.24
CA VAL A 38 10.58 -8.90 -12.37
C VAL A 38 10.95 -9.79 -13.55
N LEU A 39 12.19 -9.70 -14.03
CA LEU A 39 12.70 -10.59 -15.07
C LEU A 39 12.64 -12.06 -14.62
N ASN A 40 12.38 -12.96 -15.57
CA ASN A 40 12.31 -14.40 -15.28
C ASN A 40 13.60 -14.96 -14.67
N THR A 41 14.74 -14.39 -15.06
CA THR A 41 16.08 -14.77 -14.59
C THR A 41 16.45 -14.22 -13.21
N THR A 42 15.61 -13.37 -12.61
CA THR A 42 15.89 -12.75 -11.31
C THR A 42 15.83 -13.79 -10.18
N ASP A 43 16.88 -13.79 -9.36
CA ASP A 43 16.98 -14.53 -8.10
C ASP A 43 16.26 -13.74 -6.99
N PRO A 44 15.31 -14.35 -6.26
CA PRO A 44 14.63 -13.71 -5.12
C PRO A 44 15.56 -13.09 -4.07
N LYS A 45 16.78 -13.60 -3.91
CA LYS A 45 17.73 -13.12 -2.89
C LYS A 45 18.59 -11.93 -3.35
N HIS A 46 18.67 -11.70 -4.66
CA HIS A 46 19.55 -10.70 -5.26
C HIS A 46 18.78 -9.82 -6.24
N ILE A 47 17.89 -9.00 -5.70
CA ILE A 47 17.08 -8.05 -6.47
C ILE A 47 17.88 -6.77 -6.67
N THR A 48 17.96 -6.32 -7.92
CA THR A 48 18.57 -5.04 -8.31
C THR A 48 17.56 -4.20 -9.07
N ILE A 49 17.81 -2.90 -9.21
CA ILE A 49 16.91 -1.98 -9.96
C ILE A 49 16.67 -2.48 -11.40
N ASN A 50 17.70 -3.07 -12.03
CA ASN A 50 17.61 -3.61 -13.39
C ASN A 50 16.76 -4.89 -13.50
N SER A 51 16.34 -5.46 -12.36
CA SER A 51 15.46 -6.63 -12.33
C SER A 51 13.98 -6.25 -12.42
N LEU A 52 13.62 -4.99 -12.11
CA LEU A 52 12.24 -4.52 -12.13
C LEU A 52 11.83 -4.05 -13.53
N ALA A 53 10.53 -4.03 -13.78
CA ALA A 53 9.97 -3.38 -14.96
C ALA A 53 10.20 -1.87 -14.96
N ILE A 54 10.18 -1.25 -16.15
CA ILE A 54 10.25 0.21 -16.33
C ILE A 54 8.96 0.68 -17.01
N PRO A 55 8.08 1.46 -16.33
CA PRO A 55 8.10 1.75 -14.89
C PRO A 55 7.85 0.49 -14.04
N ASP A 56 8.19 0.55 -12.77
CA ASP A 56 7.87 -0.53 -11.83
C ASP A 56 6.35 -0.70 -11.73
N THR A 57 5.89 -1.94 -11.65
CA THR A 57 4.48 -2.29 -11.68
C THR A 57 4.17 -3.40 -10.68
N PHE A 58 3.12 -3.18 -9.89
CA PHE A 58 2.55 -4.22 -9.04
C PHE A 58 1.87 -5.29 -9.89
N CYS A 59 1.86 -6.52 -9.39
CA CYS A 59 1.25 -7.66 -10.08
C CYS A 59 0.45 -8.56 -9.14
N SER A 60 -0.41 -9.37 -9.73
CA SER A 60 -1.12 -10.44 -9.03
C SER A 60 -0.50 -11.79 -9.35
N VAL A 61 -0.51 -12.69 -8.36
CA VAL A 61 -0.16 -14.11 -8.55
C VAL A 61 -1.33 -14.95 -9.04
N ASP A 62 -2.54 -14.43 -8.90
CA ASP A 62 -3.78 -15.05 -9.37
C ASP A 62 -4.02 -14.62 -10.82
N PRO A 63 -4.14 -15.56 -11.78
CA PRO A 63 -4.30 -15.24 -13.20
C PRO A 63 -5.63 -14.52 -13.53
N ASP A 64 -6.65 -14.65 -12.69
CA ASP A 64 -7.98 -14.10 -12.96
C ASP A 64 -8.20 -12.72 -12.32
N SER A 65 -7.23 -12.19 -11.56
CA SER A 65 -7.35 -10.92 -10.84
C SER A 65 -6.09 -10.07 -10.92
N GLY A 66 -6.24 -8.74 -10.85
CA GLY A 66 -5.12 -7.80 -10.87
C GLY A 66 -4.32 -7.77 -12.18
N TYR A 67 -3.14 -7.16 -12.14
CA TYR A 67 -2.28 -7.02 -13.31
C TYR A 67 -1.39 -8.25 -13.51
N GLN A 68 -1.33 -8.74 -14.75
CA GLN A 68 -0.49 -9.87 -15.15
C GLN A 68 0.77 -9.35 -15.85
N CYS A 69 1.93 -9.84 -15.43
CA CYS A 69 3.20 -9.43 -16.02
C CYS A 69 3.31 -9.86 -17.50
N PRO A 70 3.97 -9.05 -18.35
CA PRO A 70 4.16 -9.37 -19.77
C PRO A 70 5.14 -10.54 -19.97
N GLU A 71 5.21 -11.04 -21.21
CA GLU A 71 6.15 -12.10 -21.58
C GLU A 71 7.61 -11.74 -21.24
N GLY A 72 8.35 -12.70 -20.69
CA GLY A 72 9.73 -12.50 -20.21
C GLY A 72 9.84 -12.01 -18.77
N MET A 73 8.72 -11.68 -18.13
CA MET A 73 8.63 -11.31 -16.71
C MET A 73 7.75 -12.29 -15.92
N LYS A 74 8.01 -12.36 -14.61
CA LYS A 74 7.22 -13.12 -13.64
C LYS A 74 6.79 -12.21 -12.51
N CYS A 75 5.63 -12.50 -11.94
CA CYS A 75 5.17 -11.85 -10.72
C CYS A 75 5.86 -12.47 -9.51
N MET A 76 6.54 -11.66 -8.70
CA MET A 76 7.29 -12.13 -7.54
C MET A 76 7.09 -11.20 -6.34
N LYS A 77 6.91 -11.79 -5.17
CA LYS A 77 6.91 -11.06 -3.90
C LYS A 77 8.34 -10.61 -3.56
N LEU A 78 8.55 -9.31 -3.41
CA LEU A 78 9.83 -8.74 -3.01
C LEU A 78 9.90 -8.66 -1.47
N GLU A 79 10.99 -9.16 -0.90
CA GLU A 79 11.29 -9.06 0.53
C GLU A 79 12.39 -8.01 0.76
N LEU A 80 12.05 -6.75 0.45
CA LEU A 80 12.92 -5.60 0.68
C LEU A 80 12.59 -4.93 2.02
N THR A 81 13.50 -4.07 2.51
CA THR A 81 13.24 -3.30 3.72
C THR A 81 12.22 -2.19 3.46
N ARG A 82 11.44 -1.81 4.48
CA ARG A 82 10.46 -0.71 4.38
C ARG A 82 11.06 0.63 3.95
N TYR A 83 12.33 0.87 4.28
CA TYR A 83 13.01 2.07 3.84
C TYR A 83 13.13 2.17 2.31
N VAL A 84 13.17 1.02 1.62
CA VAL A 84 13.25 0.94 0.16
C VAL A 84 11.87 0.86 -0.49
N MET A 85 10.95 0.07 0.07
CA MET A 85 9.59 -0.12 -0.50
C MET A 85 8.63 1.03 -0.17
N GLY A 86 8.94 1.83 0.85
CA GLY A 86 8.05 2.87 1.35
C GLY A 86 7.32 2.47 2.64
N PHE A 87 6.65 3.47 3.21
CA PHE A 87 5.95 3.38 4.49
C PHE A 87 4.42 3.37 4.33
N ASN A 88 3.90 3.61 3.13
CA ASN A 88 2.48 3.50 2.81
C ASN A 88 2.13 2.05 2.45
N GLY A 89 0.96 1.60 2.88
CA GLY A 89 0.50 0.23 2.67
C GLY A 89 -0.59 -0.20 3.64
N PHE A 90 -1.07 -1.43 3.43
CA PHE A 90 -2.15 -2.05 4.19
C PHE A 90 -1.69 -3.33 4.91
N ASP A 91 -0.38 -3.47 5.14
CA ASP A 91 0.23 -4.64 5.80
C ASP A 91 -0.32 -4.84 7.22
N GLU A 92 -0.48 -3.74 7.95
CA GLU A 92 -0.81 -3.72 9.37
C GLU A 92 -1.64 -2.48 9.72
N PHE A 93 -2.38 -2.56 10.83
CA PHE A 93 -3.39 -1.57 11.17
C PHE A 93 -2.84 -0.14 11.33
N ALA A 94 -1.70 0.03 11.99
CA ALA A 94 -1.12 1.35 12.22
C ALA A 94 -0.68 2.02 10.90
N THR A 95 -0.01 1.25 10.03
CA THR A 95 0.45 1.71 8.71
C THR A 95 -0.72 1.99 7.77
N SER A 96 -1.78 1.20 7.88
CA SER A 96 -3.02 1.45 7.14
C SER A 96 -3.69 2.76 7.56
N ILE A 97 -3.78 3.07 8.87
CA ILE A 97 -4.30 4.37 9.33
C ILE A 97 -3.48 5.52 8.73
N PHE A 98 -2.15 5.41 8.73
CA PHE A 98 -1.29 6.42 8.13
C PHE A 98 -1.57 6.59 6.62
N THR A 99 -1.71 5.48 5.90
CA THR A 99 -2.01 5.49 4.45
C THR A 99 -3.37 6.12 4.15
N VAL A 100 -4.41 5.78 4.93
CA VAL A 100 -5.74 6.40 4.81
C VAL A 100 -5.67 7.89 5.11
N TYR A 101 -4.79 8.31 6.03
CA TYR A 101 -4.67 9.71 6.45
C TYR A 101 -4.08 10.54 5.32
N GLN A 102 -3.00 10.03 4.72
CA GLN A 102 -2.38 10.62 3.54
C GLN A 102 -3.37 10.65 2.35
N ALA A 103 -4.14 9.58 2.14
CA ALA A 103 -5.16 9.59 1.10
C ALA A 103 -6.27 10.62 1.36
N ALA A 104 -6.66 10.84 2.62
CA ALA A 104 -7.66 11.83 3.00
C ALA A 104 -7.22 13.28 2.75
N SER A 105 -5.91 13.57 2.73
CA SER A 105 -5.40 14.88 2.30
C SER A 105 -5.39 15.07 0.78
N GLN A 106 -5.83 14.07 0.03
CA GLN A 106 -5.80 14.02 -1.44
C GLN A 106 -4.37 14.01 -2.02
N GLU A 107 -3.39 13.57 -1.23
CA GLU A 107 -1.99 13.49 -1.65
C GLU A 107 -1.59 12.02 -1.91
N GLY A 108 -1.16 11.72 -3.14
CA GLY A 108 -0.57 10.41 -3.47
C GLY A 108 -1.51 9.20 -3.32
N TRP A 109 -2.83 9.38 -3.55
CA TRP A 109 -3.82 8.29 -3.46
C TRP A 109 -4.15 7.62 -4.81
N VAL A 110 -3.78 8.24 -5.94
CA VAL A 110 -4.09 7.76 -7.31
C VAL A 110 -3.00 6.84 -7.86
N PHE A 111 -1.77 7.02 -7.39
CA PHE A 111 -0.57 6.33 -7.87
C PHE A 111 -0.21 5.18 -6.94
#